data_AF-W1W179-F1
#
_entry.id   AF-W1W179-F1
#
_cell.length_a   1.000
_cell.length_b   1.000
_cell.length_c   1.000
_cell.angle_alpha   90.00
_cell.angle_beta   90.00
_cell.angle_gamma   90.00
#
_symmetry.space_group_name_H-M   'P 1'
#
loop_
_entity.id
_entity.type
_entity.pdbx_description
1 polymer ?
#
loop_
_entity_poly.entity_id
_entity_poly.type
_entity_poly.pdbx_seq_one_letter_code
_entity_poly.pdbx_strand_id
1 'polypeptide(L)' 'YGELGPEALAELTVEDFPCIVVGDTEGNNFYEQGQKPYRKI' A
#
# COMPACT_ATOMS: atom_id res chain seq x y z
N TYR A 1 -23.12 -4.72 -1.94
CA TYR A 1 -21.98 -3.84 -2.26
C TYR A 1 -21.99 -3.29 -3.68
N GLY A 2 -22.74 -3.85 -4.65
CA GLY A 2 -22.80 -3.27 -6.00
C GLY A 2 -23.42 -1.87 -6.05
N GLU A 3 -24.19 -1.51 -5.03
CA GLU A 3 -24.75 -0.17 -4.79
C GLU A 3 -23.70 0.91 -4.47
N LEU A 4 -22.49 0.51 -4.06
CA LEU A 4 -21.37 1.43 -3.84
C LEU A 4 -20.71 1.89 -5.16
N GLY A 5 -21.17 1.34 -6.29
CA GLY A 5 -20.65 1.70 -7.61
C GLY A 5 -19.14 1.44 -7.71
N PRO A 6 -18.31 2.44 -8.05
CA PRO A 6 -16.85 2.28 -8.16
C PRO A 6 -16.13 1.85 -6.87
N GLU A 7 -16.74 2.01 -5.69
CA GLU A 7 -16.17 1.61 -4.39
C GLU A 7 -16.54 0.17 -4.00
N ALA A 8 -17.33 -0.53 -4.83
CA ALA A 8 -17.68 -1.93 -4.60
C ALA A 8 -16.44 -2.85 -4.67
N LEU A 9 -16.50 -3.99 -3.97
CA LEU A 9 -15.47 -5.03 -4.10
C LEU A 9 -15.39 -5.52 -5.55
N ALA A 10 -14.17 -5.55 -6.09
CA ALA A 10 -13.86 -6.07 -7.41
C ALA A 10 -12.93 -7.29 -7.29
N GLU A 11 -13.19 -8.31 -8.11
CA GLU A 11 -12.27 -9.42 -8.33
C GLU A 11 -11.49 -9.13 -9.61
N LEU A 12 -10.19 -8.86 -9.48
CA LEU A 12 -9.31 -8.50 -10.60
C LEU A 12 -8.26 -9.58 -10.80
N THR A 13 -8.11 -10.05 -12.04
CA THR A 13 -6.94 -10.83 -12.48
C THR A 13 -5.98 -9.87 -13.18
N VAL A 14 -4.72 -9.84 -12.76
CA VAL A 14 -3.69 -8.94 -13.31
C VAL A 14 -2.48 -9.75 -13.79
N GLU A 15 -1.75 -9.20 -14.75
CA GLU A 15 -0.50 -9.76 -15.31
C GLU A 15 0.60 -8.70 -15.20
N ASP A 16 1.75 -9.08 -14.66
CA ASP A 16 2.95 -8.22 -14.49
C ASP A 16 2.67 -6.84 -13.85
N PHE A 17 1.76 -6.78 -12.88
CA PHE A 17 1.42 -5.53 -12.20
C PHE A 17 2.57 -5.08 -11.29
N PRO A 18 3.25 -3.95 -11.59
CA PRO A 18 4.38 -3.51 -10.79
C PRO A 18 3.90 -2.99 -9.43
N CYS A 19 4.59 -3.39 -8.37
CA CYS A 19 4.36 -2.90 -7.03
C CYS A 19 5.67 -2.77 -6.24
N ILE A 20 5.63 -2.01 -5.16
CA ILE A 20 6.76 -1.84 -4.23
C ILE A 20 6.33 -2.36 -2.87
N VAL A 21 7.20 -3.11 -2.20
CA VAL A 21 7.00 -3.53 -0.81
C VAL A 21 7.20 -2.32 0.10
N VAL A 22 6.09 -1.72 0.53
CA VAL A 22 6.08 -0.59 1.46
C VAL A 22 6.15 -1.07 2.91
N GLY A 23 5.49 -2.18 3.24
CA GLY A 23 5.55 -2.80 4.55
C GLY A 23 5.68 -4.30 4.42
N ASP A 24 6.44 -4.91 5.33
CA ASP A 24 6.69 -6.35 5.36
C ASP A 24 6.13 -7.01 6.62
N THR A 25 6.26 -8.34 6.68
CA THR A 25 5.78 -9.16 7.81
C THR A 25 6.65 -9.07 9.06
N GLU A 26 7.79 -8.39 8.99
CA GLU A 26 8.70 -8.16 10.13
C GLU A 26 8.39 -6.83 10.85
N GLY A 27 7.40 -6.08 10.37
CA GLY A 27 7.01 -4.79 10.92
C GLY A 27 7.80 -3.61 10.36
N ASN A 28 8.51 -3.77 9.25
CA ASN A 28 9.14 -2.66 8.57
C ASN A 28 8.11 -1.83 7.80
N ASN A 29 8.32 -0.50 7.75
CA ASN A 29 7.50 0.44 7.00
C ASN A 29 8.40 1.48 6.31
N PHE A 30 8.42 1.46 4.98
CA PHE A 30 9.25 2.32 4.15
C PHE A 30 8.98 3.82 4.39
N TYR A 31 7.72 4.21 4.57
CA TYR A 31 7.36 5.62 4.78
C TYR A 31 7.86 6.14 6.14
N GLU A 32 7.81 5.30 7.17
CA GLU A 32 8.34 5.69 8.48
C GLU A 32 9.86 5.76 8.45
N GLN A 33 10.50 4.71 7.96
CA GLN A 33 11.96 4.63 7.91
C GLN A 33 12.56 5.75 7.05
N GLY A 34 11.96 6.04 5.90
CA GLY A 34 12.41 7.12 5.02
C GLY A 34 12.24 8.52 5.64
N GLN A 35 11.21 8.72 6.47
CA GLN A 35 10.99 10.00 7.15
C GLN A 35 11.87 10.17 8.40
N LYS A 36 12.23 9.08 9.11
CA LYS A 36 12.97 9.12 10.39
C LYS A 36 14.18 10.08 10.39
N PRO A 37 15.07 10.11 9.37
CA PRO A 37 16.24 10.99 9.36
C PRO A 37 15.91 12.49 9.28
N TYR A 38 14.72 12.85 8.81
CA TYR A 38 14.33 14.24 8.52
C TYR A 38 13.33 14.81 9.53
N ARG A 39 12.83 13.99 10.45
CA ARG A 39 12.00 14.44 11.57
C ARG A 39 12.89 15.25 12.52
N LYS A 40 12.98 16.56 12.26
CA LYS A 40 13.50 17.55 13.21
C LYS A 40 12.33 18.05 14.05
N ILE A 41 12.58 18.16 15.35
CA ILE A 41 11.64 18.63 16.38
C ILE A 41 11.18 20.06 16.07
#